data_AF-A0A2W2IT57-F1
#
_entry.id   AF-A0A2W2IT57-F1
#
_cell.length_a   1.000
_cell.length_b   1.000
_cell.length_c   1.000
_cell.angle_alpha   90.00
_cell.angle_beta   90.00
_cell.angle_gamma   90.00
#
_symmetry.space_group_name_H-M   'P 1'
#
loop_
_entity.id
_entity.type
_entity.pdbx_description
1 polymer ?
#
loop_
_entity_poly.entity_id
_entity_poly.type
_entity_poly.pdbx_seq_one_letter_code
_entity_poly.pdbx_strand_id
1 'polypeptide(L)'
;MTRPAIPPHRQVVAAALEDWWLTTDPTAPFDYDQVADHVELHLVSSGYRISHDTRRTSPVPTVRAIATVALLGTATTASTVYTALHSNWWWTALGALATALLTREAIRDLTDRHRGRSAR
;
A
#
# COMPACT_ATOMS: atom_id res chain seq x y z
N MET A 1 11.12 -5.53 22.56
CA MET A 1 11.87 -5.16 21.35
C MET A 1 11.13 -5.73 20.15
N THR A 2 10.43 -4.90 19.39
CA THR A 2 9.66 -5.30 18.20
C THR A 2 10.58 -5.33 16.98
N ARG A 3 10.84 -6.53 16.45
CA ARG A 3 11.62 -6.71 15.21
C ARG A 3 10.90 -5.97 14.07
N PRO A 4 11.56 -5.09 13.30
CA PRO A 4 10.92 -4.39 12.20
C PRO A 4 10.42 -5.38 11.14
N ALA A 5 9.22 -5.14 10.62
CA ALA A 5 8.60 -6.01 9.62
C ALA A 5 9.43 -6.01 8.32
N ILE A 6 9.88 -7.20 7.91
CA ILE A 6 10.68 -7.38 6.69
C ILE A 6 9.78 -7.11 5.47
N PRO A 7 10.19 -6.23 4.53
CA PRO A 7 9.44 -5.94 3.30
C PRO A 7 9.12 -7.22 2.47
N PRO A 8 7.95 -7.32 1.83
CA PRO A 8 7.54 -8.53 1.10
C PRO A 8 8.50 -8.97 -0.01
N HIS A 9 9.11 -8.02 -0.73
CA HIS A 9 10.07 -8.33 -1.79
C HIS A 9 11.37 -8.95 -1.23
N ARG A 10 11.78 -8.57 -0.01
CA ARG A 10 12.92 -9.18 0.68
C ARG A 10 12.62 -10.63 1.07
N GLN A 11 11.36 -10.98 1.35
CA GLN A 11 10.96 -12.36 1.65
C GLN A 11 11.03 -13.26 0.42
N VAL A 12 10.67 -12.76 -0.77
CA VAL A 12 10.75 -13.52 -2.03
C VAL A 12 12.21 -13.78 -2.44
N VAL A 13 13.05 -12.75 -2.33
CA VAL A 13 14.49 -12.87 -2.61
C VAL A 13 15.15 -13.82 -1.59
N ALA A 14 14.82 -13.67 -0.31
CA ALA A 14 15.23 -14.60 0.75
C ALA A 14 14.84 -16.05 0.46
N ALA A 15 13.59 -16.32 0.08
CA ALA A 15 13.12 -17.66 -0.23
C ALA A 15 13.80 -18.25 -1.48
N ALA A 16 14.04 -17.44 -2.51
CA ALA A 16 14.74 -17.89 -3.71
C ALA A 16 16.21 -18.22 -3.44
N LEU A 17 16.87 -17.45 -2.58
CA LEU A 17 18.26 -17.70 -2.19
C LEU A 17 18.38 -18.88 -1.21
N GLU A 18 17.40 -19.06 -0.32
CA GLU A 18 17.30 -20.22 0.57
C GLU A 18 17.07 -21.51 -0.21
N ASP A 19 16.19 -21.49 -1.23
CA ASP A 19 15.94 -22.63 -2.13
C ASP A 19 17.18 -22.98 -2.97
N TRP A 20 17.90 -21.96 -3.48
CA TRP A 20 19.18 -22.15 -4.15
C TRP A 20 20.27 -22.68 -3.21
N TRP A 21 20.32 -22.20 -1.97
CA TRP A 21 21.33 -22.63 -0.99
C TRP A 21 21.09 -24.07 -0.52
N LEU A 22 19.84 -24.42 -0.19
CA LEU A 22 19.45 -25.79 0.17
C LEU A 22 19.78 -26.80 -0.95
N THR A 23 19.70 -26.38 -2.21
CA THR A 23 20.06 -27.22 -3.36
C THR A 23 21.56 -27.30 -3.62
N THR A 24 22.36 -26.34 -3.12
CA THR A 24 23.80 -26.24 -3.42
C THR A 24 24.70 -26.70 -2.25
N ASP A 25 24.31 -26.46 -1.00
CA ASP A 25 24.98 -27.00 0.20
C ASP A 25 24.02 -27.06 1.41
N PRO A 26 23.35 -28.22 1.64
CA PRO A 26 22.37 -28.36 2.72
C PRO A 26 22.98 -28.40 4.13
N THR A 27 24.32 -28.38 4.26
CA THR A 27 25.00 -28.56 5.55
C THR A 27 25.48 -27.26 6.18
N ALA A 28 25.53 -26.16 5.42
CA ALA A 28 25.96 -24.86 5.90
C ALA A 28 24.75 -24.00 6.36
N PRO A 29 24.82 -23.33 7.54
CA PRO A 29 23.77 -22.41 7.98
C PRO A 29 23.64 -21.22 7.01
N PHE A 30 22.41 -20.91 6.62
CA PHE A 30 22.12 -19.82 5.67
C PHE A 30 22.24 -18.45 6.35
N ASP A 31 23.19 -17.62 5.90
CA ASP A 31 23.40 -16.24 6.36
C ASP A 31 22.83 -15.24 5.36
N TYR A 32 21.68 -14.65 5.69
CA TYR A 32 21.00 -13.68 4.83
C TYR A 32 21.83 -12.43 4.53
N ASP A 33 22.65 -11.98 5.49
CA ASP A 33 23.42 -10.74 5.34
C ASP A 33 24.62 -11.00 4.41
N GLN A 34 25.30 -12.13 4.60
CA GLN A 34 26.42 -12.53 3.74
C GLN A 34 25.98 -12.72 2.27
N VAL A 35 24.82 -13.34 2.06
CA VAL A 35 24.29 -13.57 0.70
C VAL A 35 23.84 -12.26 0.07
N ALA A 36 23.20 -11.37 0.83
CA ALA A 36 22.82 -10.04 0.35
C ALA A 36 24.04 -9.23 -0.11
N ASP A 37 25.12 -9.23 0.68
CA ASP A 37 26.38 -8.58 0.34
C ASP A 37 27.00 -9.16 -0.94
N HIS A 38 26.96 -10.48 -1.09
CA HIS A 38 27.51 -11.16 -2.27
C HIS A 38 26.72 -10.82 -3.55
N VAL A 39 25.38 -10.80 -3.46
CA VAL A 39 24.50 -10.45 -4.58
C VAL A 39 24.68 -8.98 -4.97
N GLU A 40 24.75 -8.08 -3.98
CA GLU A 40 24.98 -6.66 -4.22
C GLU A 40 26.33 -6.42 -4.90
N LEU A 41 27.41 -7.05 -4.40
CA LEU A 41 28.73 -6.97 -5.01
C LEU A 41 28.73 -7.49 -6.45
N HIS A 42 28.09 -8.63 -6.71
CA HIS A 42 28.01 -9.21 -8.05
C HIS A 42 27.27 -8.29 -9.03
N LEU A 43 26.13 -7.74 -8.62
CA LEU A 43 25.33 -6.83 -9.45
C LEU A 43 26.11 -5.55 -9.77
N VAL A 44 26.76 -4.93 -8.77
CA VAL A 44 27.58 -3.74 -8.97
C VAL A 44 28.76 -4.03 -9.90
N SER A 45 29.46 -5.16 -9.70
CA SER A 45 30.60 -5.56 -10.55
C SER A 45 30.20 -5.84 -12.01
N SER A 46 28.95 -6.25 -12.23
CA SER A 46 28.37 -6.51 -13.56
C SER A 46 27.81 -5.24 -14.22
N GLY A 47 28.00 -4.06 -13.61
CA GLY A 47 27.55 -2.77 -14.15
C GLY A 47 26.08 -2.44 -13.87
N TYR A 48 25.38 -3.24 -13.06
CA TYR A 48 24.03 -2.89 -12.62
C TYR A 48 24.07 -1.81 -11.55
N ARG A 49 23.14 -0.86 -11.64
CA ARG A 49 22.94 0.17 -10.63
C ARG A 49 21.74 -0.19 -9.77
N ILE A 50 21.98 -0.48 -8.50
CA ILE A 50 20.91 -0.71 -7.53
C ILE A 50 20.33 0.65 -7.15
N SER A 51 19.05 0.87 -7.42
CA SER A 51 18.31 2.03 -6.91
C SER A 51 17.23 1.57 -5.96
N HIS A 52 17.18 2.16 -4.77
CA HIS A 52 16.05 1.97 -3.88
C HIS A 52 14.82 2.68 -4.46
N ASP A 53 13.91 1.93 -5.08
CA ASP A 53 12.60 2.47 -5.40
C ASP A 53 11.77 2.54 -4.11
N THR A 54 11.78 3.71 -3.47
CA THR A 54 10.93 3.99 -2.31
C THR A 54 9.52 4.39 -2.70
N ARG A 55 9.15 4.34 -4.00
CA ARG A 55 7.76 4.56 -4.39
C ARG A 55 6.93 3.47 -3.73
N ARG A 56 6.15 3.89 -2.74
CA ARG A 56 5.05 3.10 -2.19
C ARG A 56 4.25 2.60 -3.39
N THR A 57 4.27 1.30 -3.66
CA THR A 57 3.26 0.69 -4.49
C THR A 57 1.95 1.08 -3.86
N SER A 58 1.20 1.98 -4.52
CA SER A 58 -0.05 2.47 -3.97
C SER A 58 -0.90 1.23 -3.68
N PRO A 59 -1.31 0.99 -2.42
CA PRO A 59 -2.03 -0.22 -2.10
C PRO A 59 -3.25 -0.27 -3.01
N VAL A 60 -3.32 -1.30 -3.84
CA VAL A 60 -4.51 -1.55 -4.65
C VAL A 60 -5.63 -1.73 -3.62
N PRO A 61 -6.68 -0.89 -3.63
CA PRO A 61 -7.74 -1.02 -2.65
C PRO A 61 -8.35 -2.41 -2.81
N THR A 62 -8.40 -3.15 -1.71
CA THR A 62 -9.17 -4.39 -1.70
C THR A 62 -10.64 -4.05 -1.98
N VAL A 63 -11.40 -4.97 -2.56
CA VAL A 63 -12.85 -4.79 -2.79
C VAL A 63 -13.57 -4.35 -1.51
N ARG A 64 -13.08 -4.82 -0.35
CA ARG A 64 -13.53 -4.41 0.98
C ARG A 64 -13.35 -2.91 1.24
N ALA A 65 -12.20 -2.33 0.90
CA ALA A 65 -11.93 -0.90 1.10
C ALA A 65 -12.84 0.00 0.25
N ILE A 66 -13.14 -0.42 -0.99
CA ILE A 66 -14.09 0.28 -1.85
C ILE A 66 -15.51 0.20 -1.26
N ALA A 67 -15.91 -0.99 -0.81
CA ALA A 67 -17.22 -1.20 -0.19
C ALA A 67 -17.41 -0.38 1.09
N THR A 68 -16.39 -0.28 1.97
CA THR A 68 -16.49 0.54 3.18
C THR A 68 -16.62 2.03 2.86
N VAL A 69 -15.85 2.55 1.90
CA VAL A 69 -15.97 3.97 1.52
C VAL A 69 -17.35 4.26 0.91
N ALA A 70 -17.85 3.37 0.06
CA ALA A 70 -19.20 3.50 -0.51
C ALA A 70 -20.28 3.48 0.57
N LEU A 71 -20.17 2.56 1.54
CA LEU A 71 -21.15 2.42 2.62
C LEU A 71 -21.11 3.59 3.61
N LEU A 72 -19.93 4.10 3.95
CA LEU A 72 -19.82 5.34 4.73
C LEU A 72 -20.43 6.52 3.99
N GLY A 73 -20.15 6.67 2.69
CA GLY A 73 -20.70 7.75 1.87
C GLY A 73 -22.23 7.71 1.78
N THR A 74 -22.84 6.54 1.64
CA THR A 74 -24.31 6.42 1.63
C THR A 74 -24.91 6.72 3.00
N ALA A 75 -24.29 6.23 4.09
CA ALA A 75 -24.75 6.49 5.45
C ALA A 75 -24.70 8.00 5.81
N THR A 76 -23.60 8.70 5.48
CA THR A 76 -23.49 10.15 5.75
C THR A 76 -24.46 10.96 4.89
N THR A 77 -24.65 10.58 3.63
CA THR A 77 -25.61 11.26 2.74
C THR A 77 -27.03 11.06 3.25
N ALA A 78 -27.41 9.84 3.62
CA ALA A 78 -28.73 9.54 4.18
C ALA A 78 -28.99 10.30 5.49
N SER A 79 -27.99 10.38 6.39
CA SER A 79 -28.08 11.17 7.63
C SER A 79 -28.24 12.67 7.35
N THR A 80 -27.54 13.21 6.35
CA THR A 80 -27.66 14.61 5.93
C THR A 80 -29.05 14.92 5.37
N VAL A 81 -29.58 14.03 4.53
CA VAL A 81 -30.95 14.16 3.98
C VAL A 81 -31.99 14.07 5.10
N TYR A 82 -31.83 13.12 6.01
CA TYR A 82 -32.74 12.96 7.14
C TYR A 82 -32.76 14.21 8.04
N THR A 83 -31.60 14.76 8.39
CA THR A 83 -31.51 15.96 9.23
C THR A 83 -32.06 17.21 8.54
N ALA A 84 -31.90 17.32 7.22
CA ALA A 84 -32.48 18.39 6.42
C ALA A 84 -34.02 18.34 6.44
N LEU A 85 -34.62 17.15 6.34
CA LEU A 85 -36.06 16.95 6.44
C LEU A 85 -36.63 17.32 7.82
N HIS A 86 -35.81 17.23 8.88
CA HIS A 86 -36.20 17.58 10.25
C HIS A 86 -35.83 19.02 10.64
N SER A 87 -35.51 19.89 9.67
CA SER A 87 -35.15 21.30 9.88
C SER A 87 -33.98 21.53 10.86
N ASN A 88 -33.13 20.52 11.04
CA ASN A 88 -31.98 20.56 11.93
C ASN A 88 -30.74 21.07 11.18
N TRP A 89 -30.76 22.36 10.81
CA TRP A 89 -29.78 22.98 9.92
C TRP A 89 -28.32 22.85 10.37
N TRP A 90 -28.06 22.85 11.69
CA TRP A 90 -26.73 22.61 12.24
C TRP A 90 -26.18 21.23 11.85
N TRP A 91 -27.02 20.19 11.98
CA TRP A 91 -26.65 18.82 11.62
C TRP A 91 -26.56 18.62 10.11
N THR A 92 -27.41 19.30 9.35
CA THR A 92 -27.32 19.32 7.88
C THR A 92 -26.01 19.93 7.40
N ALA A 93 -25.57 21.03 8.01
CA ALA A 93 -24.29 21.67 7.68
C ALA A 93 -23.09 20.75 7.99
N LEU A 94 -23.10 20.09 9.15
CA LEU A 94 -22.05 19.11 9.51
C LEU A 94 -22.05 17.89 8.58
N GLY A 95 -23.23 17.35 8.26
CA GLY A 95 -23.37 16.21 7.34
C GLY A 95 -22.92 16.54 5.92
N ALA A 96 -23.26 17.73 5.42
CA ALA A 96 -22.79 18.22 4.11
C ALA A 96 -21.27 18.37 4.09
N LEU A 97 -20.66 18.90 5.16
CA LEU A 97 -19.22 19.09 5.27
C LEU A 97 -18.48 17.73 5.33
N ALA A 98 -18.99 16.78 6.12
CA ALA A 98 -18.46 15.42 6.17
C ALA A 98 -18.52 14.72 4.81
N THR A 99 -19.66 14.84 4.11
CA THR A 99 -19.84 14.27 2.77
C THR A 99 -18.86 14.91 1.78
N ALA A 100 -18.71 16.24 1.79
CA ALA A 100 -17.78 16.95 0.91
C ALA A 100 -16.31 16.54 1.13
N LEU A 101 -15.88 16.36 2.38
CA LEU A 101 -14.52 15.90 2.71
C LEU A 101 -14.28 14.47 2.22
N LEU A 102 -15.24 13.55 2.45
CA LEU A 102 -15.15 12.17 1.97
C LEU A 102 -15.09 12.10 0.44
N THR A 103 -15.94 12.85 -0.25
CA THR A 103 -15.94 12.91 -1.71
C THR A 103 -14.63 13.49 -2.25
N ARG A 104 -14.11 14.55 -1.63
CA ARG A 104 -12.84 15.16 -2.04
C ARG A 104 -11.67 14.19 -1.92
N GLU A 105 -11.57 13.46 -0.81
CA GLU A 105 -10.47 12.51 -0.61
C GLU A 105 -10.59 11.31 -1.56
N ALA A 106 -11.81 10.84 -1.83
CA ALA A 106 -12.06 9.79 -2.81
C ALA A 106 -11.65 10.21 -4.23
N ILE A 107 -11.95 11.45 -4.64
CA ILE A 107 -11.54 11.99 -5.94
C ILE A 107 -10.01 12.11 -6.02
N ARG A 108 -9.36 12.59 -4.96
CA ARG A 108 -7.90 12.71 -4.90
C ARG A 108 -7.23 11.35 -5.08
N ASP A 109 -7.67 10.34 -4.32
CA ASP A 109 -7.17 8.97 -4.41
C ASP A 109 -7.40 8.37 -5.82
N LEU A 110 -8.56 8.59 -6.44
CA LEU A 110 -8.81 8.19 -7.83
C LEU A 110 -7.88 8.88 -8.84
N THR A 111 -7.61 10.18 -8.64
CA THR A 111 -6.74 10.98 -9.52
C THR A 111 -5.29 10.54 -9.42
N ASP A 112 -4.79 10.32 -8.20
CA ASP A 112 -3.43 9.84 -7.95
C ASP A 112 -3.22 8.44 -8.58
N ARG A 113 -4.24 7.59 -8.57
CA ARG A 113 -4.22 6.28 -9.28
C ARG A 113 -4.22 6.39 -10.80
N HIS A 114 -4.91 7.38 -11.37
CA HIS A 114 -4.88 7.62 -12.81
C HIS A 114 -3.47 8.03 -13.24
N ARG A 115 -2.87 8.99 -12.52
CA ARG A 115 -1.50 9.44 -12.80
C ARG A 115 -0.46 8.34 -12.61
N GLY A 116 -0.61 7.49 -11.59
CA GLY A 116 0.27 6.34 -11.36
C GLY A 116 0.19 5.26 -12.44
N ARG A 117 -0.97 5.13 -13.12
CA ARG A 117 -1.13 4.20 -14.26
C ARG A 117 -0.56 4.74 -15.57
N SER A 118 -0.64 6.05 -15.80
CA SER A 118 -0.11 6.69 -17.02
C SER A 118 1.42 6.84 -17.06
N ALA A 119 2.10 6.59 -15.94
CA ALA A 119 3.56 6.69 -15.80
C ALA A 119 4.31 5.35 -15.97
N ARG A 120 3.58 4.26 -16.25
CA ARG A 120 4.12 2.95 -16.66
C ARG A 120 3.92 2.78 -18.16
#